data_AF-A0A518IT29-F1
#
_entry.id   AF-A0A518IT29-F1
#
_cell.length_a   1.000
_cell.length_b   1.000
_cell.length_c   1.000
_cell.angle_alpha   90.00
_cell.angle_beta   90.00
_cell.angle_gamma   90.00
#
_symmetry.space_group_name_H-M   'P 1'
#
loop_
_entity.id
_entity.type
_entity.pdbx_description
1 polymer ?
#
loop_
_entity_poly.entity_id
_entity_poly.type
_entity_poly.pdbx_seq_one_letter_code
_entity_poly.pdbx_strand_id
1 'polypeptide(L)'
;MKDDDKYSPPEASLGDHAHTLARAGVGSIPLAGAAATELFQKLIAPPLEKRRQEWMESVAEGLRQLEEQQRLSLDDLSENDTFIDAVMSASQAAIRTSQAEKREALKNAVLNSSLPDPPDESRQQIFIGLVDSLTVWHLRILRFFCDPARVFHEQGKTAPQYHLAGSLSQLLKTAYPELGNERELYDQIGKDLYGRGLLGTEGFHTMMSGNGVYEKRTTTMGDQFLRFISEPM
;
A
#
# COMPACT_ATOMS: atom_id res chain seq x y z
N MET A 1 -41.93 11.30 18.48
CA MET A 1 -40.81 11.61 19.39
C MET A 1 -39.77 10.52 19.18
N LYS A 2 -38.53 10.88 18.88
CA LYS A 2 -37.47 9.98 18.39
C LYS A 2 -36.86 9.15 19.52
N ASP A 3 -36.48 7.91 19.18
CA ASP A 3 -35.65 6.99 19.94
C ASP A 3 -34.27 7.60 20.24
N ASP A 4 -33.96 7.87 21.51
CA ASP A 4 -32.62 8.31 21.97
C ASP A 4 -32.01 7.38 23.04
N ASP A 5 -32.55 6.19 23.29
CA ASP A 5 -32.17 5.36 24.45
C ASP A 5 -31.38 4.08 24.12
N LYS A 6 -30.63 4.05 23.00
CA LYS A 6 -29.88 2.84 22.57
C LYS A 6 -28.38 2.86 22.91
N TYR A 7 -27.87 3.95 23.49
CA TYR A 7 -26.41 4.16 23.65
C TYR A 7 -25.96 4.76 25.00
N SER A 8 -26.80 4.82 26.03
CA SER A 8 -26.38 5.36 27.33
C SER A 8 -25.81 4.28 28.24
N PRO A 9 -24.52 4.35 28.67
CA PRO A 9 -23.94 3.36 29.57
C PRO A 9 -24.42 3.56 31.01
N PRO A 10 -24.67 2.48 31.78
CA PRO A 10 -24.94 2.58 33.21
C PRO A 10 -23.66 2.93 33.99
N GLU A 11 -23.80 3.73 35.06
CA GLU A 11 -22.70 4.09 35.95
C GLU A 11 -22.08 2.85 36.60
N ALA A 12 -20.82 2.58 36.29
CA ALA A 12 -20.10 1.43 36.83
C ALA A 12 -19.47 1.78 38.19
N SER A 13 -19.86 1.01 39.22
CA SER A 13 -19.20 0.96 40.52
C SER A 13 -17.78 0.39 40.40
N LEU A 14 -16.79 1.14 40.87
CA LEU A 14 -15.33 0.88 40.83
C LEU A 14 -14.84 -0.32 41.68
N GLY A 15 -15.71 -1.30 41.96
CA GLY A 15 -15.51 -2.30 43.01
C GLY A 15 -14.62 -3.49 42.69
N ASP A 16 -14.39 -3.88 41.43
CA ASP A 16 -13.67 -5.13 41.13
C ASP A 16 -12.80 -5.02 39.87
N HIS A 17 -11.54 -4.61 40.05
CA HIS A 17 -10.49 -4.71 39.04
C HIS A 17 -9.29 -5.49 39.61
N ALA A 18 -9.25 -6.80 39.40
CA ALA A 18 -8.08 -7.60 39.78
C ALA A 18 -7.60 -8.64 38.75
N HIS A 19 -8.36 -9.01 37.73
CA HIS A 19 -7.89 -10.07 36.82
C HIS A 19 -8.24 -9.85 35.36
N THR A 20 -7.46 -9.01 34.65
CA THR A 20 -7.27 -9.18 33.20
C THR A 20 -5.92 -8.60 32.75
N LEU A 21 -4.83 -9.29 33.08
CA LEU A 21 -3.59 -9.18 32.29
C LEU A 21 -3.75 -10.08 31.07
N ALA A 22 -4.32 -9.54 30.00
CA ALA A 22 -4.38 -10.22 28.70
C ALA A 22 -3.11 -9.91 27.89
N ARG A 23 -2.32 -10.97 27.72
CA ARG A 23 -1.05 -11.13 26.99
C ARG A 23 -0.82 -10.16 25.81
N ALA A 24 0.37 -9.57 25.86
CA ALA A 24 1.24 -9.14 24.74
C ALA A 24 0.54 -8.73 23.43
N GLY A 25 0.39 -7.42 23.21
CA GLY A 25 0.01 -6.82 21.92
C GLY A 25 -1.01 -5.68 22.01
N VAL A 26 -1.83 -5.65 23.06
CA VAL A 26 -2.90 -4.64 23.28
C VAL A 26 -2.56 -3.71 24.47
N GLY A 27 -1.37 -3.85 25.05
CA GLY A 27 -0.99 -3.31 26.36
C GLY A 27 -0.76 -1.80 26.50
N SER A 28 -1.32 -0.94 25.64
CA SER A 28 -1.11 0.52 25.72
C SER A 28 -2.39 1.34 25.83
N ILE A 29 -3.55 0.75 26.14
CA ILE A 29 -4.76 1.52 26.46
C ILE A 29 -5.05 1.37 27.96
N PRO A 30 -4.58 2.29 28.81
CA PRO A 30 -5.05 2.39 30.19
C PRO A 30 -6.54 2.74 30.16
N LEU A 31 -7.35 2.15 31.06
CA LEU A 31 -8.73 2.57 31.35
C LEU A 31 -9.85 2.25 30.33
N ALA A 32 -9.75 1.22 29.50
CA ALA A 32 -10.95 0.75 28.79
C ALA A 32 -11.89 0.00 29.78
N GLY A 33 -13.02 0.62 30.16
CA GLY A 33 -14.05 -0.04 30.98
C GLY A 33 -14.66 -1.27 30.27
N ALA A 34 -15.33 -2.16 31.02
CA ALA A 34 -15.86 -3.43 30.49
C ALA A 34 -16.70 -3.28 29.21
N ALA A 35 -17.53 -2.24 29.12
CA ALA A 35 -18.32 -1.92 27.93
C ALA A 35 -17.48 -1.53 26.71
N ALA A 36 -16.38 -0.79 26.90
CA ALA A 36 -15.46 -0.43 25.81
C ALA A 36 -14.72 -1.67 25.28
N THR A 37 -14.34 -2.58 26.17
CA THR A 37 -13.74 -3.87 25.81
C THR A 37 -14.71 -4.74 25.00
N GLU A 38 -15.98 -4.82 25.41
CA GLU A 38 -17.01 -5.57 24.67
C GLU A 38 -17.24 -5.00 23.26
N LEU A 39 -17.35 -3.67 23.13
CA LEU A 39 -17.48 -3.01 21.83
C LEU A 39 -16.27 -3.26 20.94
N PHE A 40 -15.05 -3.17 21.49
CA PHE A 40 -13.83 -3.47 20.75
C PHE A 40 -13.80 -4.93 20.27
N GLN A 41 -14.10 -5.88 21.16
CA GLN A 41 -14.17 -7.30 20.83
C GLN A 41 -15.23 -7.63 19.78
N LYS A 42 -16.33 -6.87 19.74
CA LYS A 42 -17.42 -7.07 18.78
C LYS A 42 -17.18 -6.40 17.42
N LEU A 43 -16.61 -5.19 17.41
CA LEU A 43 -16.55 -4.36 16.20
C LEU A 43 -15.17 -4.29 15.55
N ILE A 44 -14.09 -4.37 16.34
CA ILE A 44 -12.72 -4.13 15.86
C ILE A 44 -11.91 -5.42 15.78
N ALA A 45 -11.99 -6.28 16.80
CA ALA A 45 -11.23 -7.53 16.83
C ALA A 45 -11.54 -8.47 15.65
N PRO A 46 -12.81 -8.70 15.25
CA PRO A 46 -13.13 -9.62 14.16
C PRO A 46 -12.56 -9.21 12.79
N PRO A 47 -12.72 -7.96 12.30
CA PRO A 47 -12.13 -7.56 11.02
C PRO A 47 -10.60 -7.52 11.07
N LEU A 48 -9.99 -7.24 12.22
CA LEU A 48 -8.54 -7.26 12.39
C LEU A 48 -8.00 -8.69 12.25
N GLU A 49 -8.61 -9.65 12.95
CA GLU A 49 -8.21 -11.05 12.91
C GLU A 49 -8.40 -11.65 11.51
N LYS A 50 -9.52 -11.31 10.85
CA LYS A 50 -9.75 -11.68 9.45
C LYS A 50 -8.64 -11.18 8.53
N ARG A 51 -8.24 -9.91 8.65
CA ARG A 51 -7.14 -9.35 7.83
C ARG A 51 -5.81 -10.04 8.10
N ARG A 52 -5.52 -10.37 9.37
CA ARG A 52 -4.30 -11.09 9.76
C ARG A 52 -4.26 -12.47 9.10
N GLN A 53 -5.38 -13.20 9.13
CA GLN A 53 -5.49 -14.51 8.51
C GLN A 53 -5.35 -14.46 6.99
N GLU A 54 -6.14 -13.60 6.32
CA GLU A 54 -6.07 -13.42 4.86
C GLU A 54 -4.65 -13.02 4.40
N TRP A 55 -3.98 -12.16 5.17
CA TRP A 55 -2.61 -11.74 4.89
C TRP A 55 -1.65 -12.92 4.96
N MET A 56 -1.63 -13.66 6.07
CA MET A 56 -0.73 -14.81 6.25
C MET A 56 -0.95 -15.87 5.17
N GLU A 57 -2.21 -16.19 4.86
CA GLU A 57 -2.57 -17.13 3.80
C GLU A 57 -2.03 -16.66 2.44
N SER A 58 -2.19 -15.37 2.11
CA SER A 58 -1.74 -14.82 0.84
C SER A 58 -0.22 -14.80 0.67
N VAL A 59 0.53 -14.53 1.74
CA VAL A 59 2.00 -14.54 1.73
C VAL A 59 2.50 -15.97 1.65
N ALA A 60 1.95 -16.88 2.46
CA ALA A 60 2.35 -18.29 2.45
C ALA A 60 2.06 -18.95 1.09
N GLU A 61 0.94 -18.61 0.46
CA GLU A 61 0.62 -19.09 -0.90
C GLU A 61 1.61 -18.57 -1.94
N GLY A 62 1.93 -17.27 -1.93
CA GLY A 62 2.91 -16.70 -2.86
C GLY A 62 4.31 -17.31 -2.69
N LEU A 63 4.75 -17.54 -1.45
CA LEU A 63 6.03 -18.18 -1.16
C LEU A 63 6.08 -19.63 -1.65
N ARG A 64 5.00 -20.42 -1.43
CA ARG A 64 4.89 -21.78 -1.97
C ARG A 64 4.95 -21.80 -3.50
N GLN A 65 4.25 -20.89 -4.17
CA GLN A 65 4.27 -20.82 -5.62
C GLN A 65 5.68 -20.52 -6.16
N LEU A 66 6.45 -19.66 -5.50
CA LEU A 66 7.84 -19.38 -5.87
C LEU A 66 8.77 -20.58 -5.63
N GLU A 67 8.56 -21.33 -4.56
CA GLU A 67 9.29 -22.58 -4.29
C GLU A 67 8.97 -23.67 -5.33
N GLU A 68 7.69 -23.85 -5.68
CA GLU A 68 7.24 -24.78 -6.73
C GLU A 68 7.86 -24.44 -8.10
N GLN A 69 8.08 -23.15 -8.36
CA GLN A 69 8.77 -22.64 -9.55
C GLN A 69 10.30 -22.72 -9.44
N GLN A 70 10.84 -23.27 -8.35
CA GLN A 70 12.28 -23.38 -8.07
C GLN A 70 13.02 -22.04 -8.05
N ARG A 71 12.32 -20.97 -7.65
CA ARG A 71 12.87 -19.60 -7.62
C ARG A 71 13.51 -19.24 -6.28
N LEU A 72 13.21 -19.99 -5.23
CA LEU A 72 13.74 -19.87 -3.87
C LEU A 72 13.69 -21.23 -3.16
N SER A 73 14.33 -21.32 -2.00
CA SER A 73 14.15 -22.40 -1.03
C SER A 73 13.56 -21.82 0.26
N LEU A 74 12.46 -22.38 0.77
CA LEU A 74 11.87 -21.89 2.02
C LEU A 74 12.74 -22.16 3.25
N ASP A 75 13.55 -23.21 3.21
CA ASP A 75 14.45 -23.59 4.31
C ASP A 75 15.47 -22.47 4.60
N ASP A 76 16.02 -21.89 3.53
CA ASP A 76 17.02 -20.80 3.60
C ASP A 76 16.44 -19.47 4.11
N LEU A 77 15.13 -19.25 3.95
CA LEU A 77 14.49 -17.98 4.34
C LEU A 77 14.40 -17.81 5.86
N SER A 78 14.34 -18.92 6.60
CA SER A 78 14.22 -18.88 8.07
C SER A 78 15.46 -18.33 8.77
N GLU A 79 16.62 -18.39 8.11
CA GLU A 79 17.90 -17.89 8.59
C GLU A 79 18.29 -16.53 7.97
N ASN A 80 17.41 -15.93 7.17
CA ASN A 80 17.65 -14.65 6.50
C ASN A 80 17.00 -13.49 7.27
N ASP A 81 17.76 -12.86 8.18
CA ASP A 81 17.29 -11.73 9.00
C ASP A 81 16.70 -10.58 8.17
N THR A 82 17.31 -10.24 7.02
CA THR A 82 16.79 -9.20 6.11
C THR A 82 15.40 -9.54 5.58
N PHE A 83 15.17 -10.81 5.21
CA PHE A 83 13.86 -11.28 4.79
C PHE A 83 12.86 -11.25 5.95
N ILE A 84 13.25 -11.69 7.14
CA ILE A 84 12.40 -11.63 8.34
C ILE A 84 11.98 -10.18 8.65
N ASP A 85 12.90 -9.24 8.61
CA ASP A 85 12.61 -7.81 8.82
C ASP A 85 11.65 -7.24 7.77
N ALA A 86 11.80 -7.65 6.50
CA ALA A 86 10.88 -7.29 5.43
C ALA A 86 9.46 -7.84 5.68
N VAL A 87 9.35 -9.13 6.05
CA VAL A 87 8.07 -9.77 6.42
C VAL A 87 7.41 -9.05 7.58
N MET A 88 8.16 -8.73 8.64
CA MET A 88 7.64 -8.07 9.83
C MET A 88 7.15 -6.66 9.52
N SER A 89 7.93 -5.88 8.77
CA SER A 89 7.60 -4.52 8.37
C SER A 89 6.37 -4.48 7.45
N ALA A 90 6.33 -5.37 6.45
CA ALA A 90 5.22 -5.46 5.51
C ALA A 90 3.93 -5.94 6.19
N SER A 91 4.02 -6.90 7.12
CA SER A 91 2.88 -7.41 7.88
C SER A 91 2.24 -6.32 8.74
N GLN A 92 3.05 -5.51 9.43
CA GLN A 92 2.55 -4.38 10.22
C GLN A 92 1.81 -3.37 9.34
N ALA A 93 2.36 -3.02 8.17
CA ALA A 93 1.72 -2.13 7.22
C ALA A 93 0.42 -2.72 6.65
N ALA A 94 0.41 -4.02 6.32
CA ALA A 94 -0.73 -4.70 5.68
C ALA A 94 -1.94 -4.79 6.61
N ILE A 95 -1.71 -5.10 7.89
CA ILE A 95 -2.77 -5.22 8.91
C ILE A 95 -3.45 -3.86 9.16
N ARG A 96 -2.70 -2.75 9.04
CA ARG A 96 -3.20 -1.38 9.26
C ARG A 96 -3.99 -0.80 8.09
N THR A 97 -4.01 -1.44 6.92
CA THR A 97 -4.68 -0.90 5.73
C THR A 97 -5.86 -1.73 5.26
N SER A 98 -6.98 -1.07 4.95
CA SER A 98 -8.13 -1.68 4.27
C SER A 98 -7.99 -1.68 2.74
N GLN A 99 -7.04 -0.94 2.17
CA GLN A 99 -6.83 -0.81 0.73
C GLN A 99 -6.18 -2.07 0.14
N ALA A 100 -6.87 -2.75 -0.76
CA ALA A 100 -6.41 -4.02 -1.35
C ALA A 100 -5.13 -3.85 -2.16
N GLU A 101 -5.02 -2.78 -2.95
CA GLU A 101 -3.84 -2.49 -3.77
C GLU A 101 -2.57 -2.30 -2.92
N LYS A 102 -2.72 -1.73 -1.71
CA LYS A 102 -1.58 -1.61 -0.77
C LYS A 102 -1.19 -2.96 -0.20
N ARG A 103 -2.16 -3.80 0.18
CA ARG A 103 -1.86 -5.17 0.66
C ARG A 103 -1.18 -6.00 -0.42
N GLU A 104 -1.64 -5.89 -1.66
CA GLU A 104 -1.01 -6.57 -2.79
C GLU A 104 0.43 -6.09 -3.02
N ALA A 105 0.66 -4.77 -3.00
CA ALA A 105 2.00 -4.20 -3.10
C ALA A 105 2.94 -4.67 -1.97
N LEU A 106 2.44 -4.75 -0.72
CA LEU A 106 3.19 -5.25 0.42
C LEU A 106 3.47 -6.75 0.32
N LYS A 107 2.50 -7.55 -0.15
CA LYS A 107 2.68 -8.98 -0.40
C LYS A 107 3.80 -9.18 -1.41
N ASN A 108 3.74 -8.45 -2.53
CA ASN A 108 4.75 -8.51 -3.57
C ASN A 108 6.12 -8.03 -3.08
N ALA A 109 6.20 -7.04 -2.19
CA ALA A 109 7.45 -6.65 -1.55
C ALA A 109 8.08 -7.81 -0.75
N VAL A 110 7.28 -8.57 0.01
CA VAL A 110 7.75 -9.77 0.71
C VAL A 110 8.20 -10.85 -0.25
N LEU A 111 7.45 -11.10 -1.33
CA LEU A 111 7.82 -12.11 -2.31
C LEU A 111 9.12 -11.73 -3.04
N ASN A 112 9.27 -10.48 -3.46
CA ASN A 112 10.50 -10.02 -4.10
C ASN A 112 11.70 -9.98 -3.14
N SER A 113 11.51 -9.77 -1.83
CA SER A 113 12.62 -9.84 -0.86
C SER A 113 13.12 -11.27 -0.62
N SER A 114 12.32 -12.29 -0.96
CA SER A 114 12.68 -13.71 -0.84
C SER A 114 13.45 -14.27 -2.05
N LEU A 115 13.57 -13.50 -3.14
CA LEU A 115 14.26 -13.93 -4.36
C LEU A 115 15.80 -13.82 -4.22
N PRO A 116 16.59 -14.48 -5.10
CA PRO A 116 18.06 -14.52 -4.99
C PRO A 116 18.79 -13.17 -5.15
N ASP A 117 18.18 -12.19 -5.82
CA ASP A 117 18.75 -10.85 -6.04
C ASP A 117 17.73 -9.76 -5.63
N PRO A 118 17.38 -9.68 -4.34
CA PRO A 118 16.47 -8.66 -3.86
C PRO A 118 17.21 -7.32 -3.77
N PRO A 119 16.49 -6.18 -3.71
CA PRO A 119 17.12 -4.92 -3.28
C PRO A 119 17.83 -5.12 -1.93
N ASP A 120 18.88 -4.35 -1.67
CA ASP A 120 19.54 -4.38 -0.35
C ASP A 120 18.57 -3.97 0.78
N GLU A 121 18.91 -4.36 2.00
CA GLU A 121 18.10 -4.12 3.20
C GLU A 121 17.60 -2.68 3.33
N SER A 122 18.47 -1.68 3.10
CA SER A 122 18.09 -0.27 3.22
C SER A 122 17.02 0.10 2.19
N ARG A 123 17.15 -0.38 0.94
CA ARG A 123 16.12 -0.18 -0.08
C ARG A 123 14.83 -0.90 0.26
N GLN A 124 14.88 -2.14 0.76
CA GLN A 124 13.67 -2.87 1.17
C GLN A 124 12.89 -2.12 2.25
N GLN A 125 13.58 -1.66 3.30
CA GLN A 125 12.97 -0.88 4.39
C GLN A 125 12.37 0.45 3.87
N ILE A 126 13.11 1.18 3.03
CA ILE A 126 12.60 2.41 2.39
C ILE A 126 11.34 2.10 1.57
N PHE A 127 11.38 1.09 0.71
CA PHE A 127 10.28 0.76 -0.18
C PHE A 127 9.04 0.29 0.57
N ILE A 128 9.17 -0.56 1.57
CA ILE A 128 8.03 -0.97 2.42
C ILE A 128 7.44 0.25 3.15
N GLY A 129 8.28 1.14 3.69
CA GLY A 129 7.85 2.40 4.29
C GLY A 129 7.16 3.36 3.32
N LEU A 130 7.57 3.36 2.05
CA LEU A 130 6.87 4.10 0.99
C LEU A 130 5.49 3.50 0.73
N VAL A 131 5.35 2.18 0.62
CA VAL A 131 4.01 1.58 0.46
C VAL A 131 3.12 1.93 1.66
N ASP A 132 3.63 1.86 2.89
CA ASP A 132 2.85 2.19 4.08
C ASP A 132 2.41 3.66 4.13
N SER A 133 3.30 4.60 3.80
CA SER A 133 3.01 6.04 3.88
C SER A 133 2.24 6.60 2.68
N LEU A 134 2.38 6.02 1.49
CA LEU A 134 1.73 6.51 0.27
C LEU A 134 0.26 6.06 0.19
N THR A 135 -0.58 6.89 -0.43
CA THR A 135 -1.97 6.51 -0.75
C THR A 135 -2.02 5.66 -2.03
N VAL A 136 -3.14 4.98 -2.29
CA VAL A 136 -3.33 4.25 -3.56
C VAL A 136 -3.16 5.16 -4.78
N TRP A 137 -3.55 6.44 -4.69
CA TRP A 137 -3.37 7.37 -5.79
C TRP A 137 -1.90 7.68 -6.11
N HIS A 138 -1.03 7.73 -5.11
CA HIS A 138 0.41 7.84 -5.35
C HIS A 138 0.94 6.65 -6.14
N LEU A 139 0.55 5.43 -5.77
CA LEU A 139 0.96 4.21 -6.49
C LEU A 139 0.43 4.18 -7.92
N ARG A 140 -0.85 4.55 -8.12
CA ARG A 140 -1.48 4.60 -9.45
C ARG A 140 -0.82 5.64 -10.35
N ILE A 141 -0.61 6.86 -9.85
CA ILE A 141 0.03 7.95 -10.60
C ILE A 141 1.49 7.60 -10.92
N LEU A 142 2.23 7.03 -9.97
CA LEU A 142 3.61 6.61 -10.20
C LEU A 142 3.69 5.52 -11.28
N ARG A 143 2.85 4.48 -11.19
CA ARG A 143 2.78 3.41 -12.21
C ARG A 143 2.36 3.95 -13.58
N PHE A 144 1.41 4.87 -13.61
CA PHE A 144 0.98 5.54 -14.83
C PHE A 144 2.12 6.26 -15.52
N PHE A 145 2.89 7.05 -14.77
CA PHE A 145 4.01 7.79 -15.34
C PHE A 145 5.27 6.95 -15.59
N CYS A 146 5.29 5.68 -15.17
CA CYS A 146 6.32 4.72 -15.58
C CYS A 146 6.11 4.26 -17.03
N ASP A 147 4.85 3.98 -17.40
CA ASP A 147 4.46 3.54 -18.74
C ASP A 147 2.98 3.89 -19.01
N PRO A 148 2.70 5.11 -19.50
CA PRO A 148 1.32 5.54 -19.72
C PRO A 148 0.62 4.68 -20.78
N ALA A 149 1.34 4.25 -21.81
CA ALA A 149 0.79 3.46 -22.91
C ALA A 149 0.30 2.09 -22.43
N ARG A 150 1.09 1.42 -21.58
CA ARG A 150 0.68 0.17 -20.94
C ARG A 150 -0.59 0.32 -20.12
N VAL A 151 -0.74 1.40 -19.36
CA VAL A 151 -1.96 1.62 -18.56
C VAL A 151 -3.20 1.78 -19.44
N PHE A 152 -3.11 2.49 -20.56
CA PHE A 152 -4.25 2.55 -21.51
C PHE A 152 -4.61 1.17 -22.05
N HIS A 153 -3.60 0.36 -22.41
CA HIS A 153 -3.80 -1.01 -22.88
C HIS A 153 -4.45 -1.91 -21.82
N GLU A 154 -3.96 -1.89 -20.57
CA GLU A 154 -4.53 -2.63 -19.43
C GLU A 154 -5.99 -2.23 -19.15
N GLN A 155 -6.37 -0.98 -19.42
CA GLN A 155 -7.74 -0.49 -19.30
C GLN A 155 -8.63 -0.78 -20.52
N GLY A 156 -8.10 -1.42 -21.56
CA GLY A 156 -8.82 -1.63 -22.83
C GLY A 156 -9.18 -0.34 -23.55
N LYS A 157 -8.44 0.75 -23.32
CA LYS A 157 -8.67 2.07 -23.91
C LYS A 157 -7.65 2.37 -25.00
N THR A 158 -8.07 3.08 -26.03
CA THR A 158 -7.15 3.65 -27.01
C THR A 158 -6.41 4.85 -26.40
N ALA A 159 -5.07 4.81 -26.43
CA ALA A 159 -4.25 5.93 -25.98
C ALA A 159 -4.53 7.19 -26.84
N PRO A 160 -4.78 8.37 -26.24
CA PRO A 160 -5.09 9.59 -26.99
C PRO A 160 -3.90 10.05 -27.84
N GLN A 161 -4.16 10.41 -29.10
CA GLN A 161 -3.12 10.99 -29.96
C GLN A 161 -3.11 12.51 -29.83
N TYR A 162 -1.98 13.08 -29.40
CA TYR A 162 -1.77 14.53 -29.38
C TYR A 162 -0.96 14.93 -30.60
N HIS A 163 -1.61 15.54 -31.60
CA HIS A 163 -0.94 15.86 -32.86
C HIS A 163 0.05 17.04 -32.79
N LEU A 164 -0.13 17.95 -31.83
CA LEU A 164 0.69 19.17 -31.72
C LEU A 164 1.26 19.35 -30.31
N ALA A 165 0.39 19.42 -29.31
CA ALA A 165 0.80 19.60 -27.93
C ALA A 165 -0.17 18.96 -26.95
N GLY A 166 0.33 18.63 -25.76
CA GLY A 166 -0.45 18.13 -24.63
C GLY A 166 0.28 18.39 -23.30
N SER A 167 -0.36 18.03 -22.20
CA SER A 167 0.24 18.06 -20.86
C SER A 167 0.08 16.71 -20.16
N LEU A 168 0.94 16.45 -19.16
CA LEU A 168 0.83 15.25 -18.33
C LEU A 168 -0.51 15.24 -17.57
N SER A 169 -1.00 16.40 -17.14
CA SER A 169 -2.29 16.53 -16.46
C SER A 169 -3.47 16.19 -17.38
N GLN A 170 -3.38 16.51 -18.67
CA GLN A 170 -4.38 16.12 -19.66
C GLN A 170 -4.37 14.60 -19.87
N LEU A 171 -3.19 14.01 -20.06
CA LEU A 171 -3.03 12.57 -20.26
C LEU A 171 -3.50 11.77 -19.03
N LEU A 172 -3.14 12.22 -17.82
CA LEU A 172 -3.55 11.61 -16.56
C LEU A 172 -5.08 11.62 -16.39
N LYS A 173 -5.74 12.74 -16.67
CA LYS A 173 -7.21 12.85 -16.58
C LYS A 173 -7.93 12.02 -17.66
N THR A 174 -7.31 11.78 -18.81
CA THR A 174 -7.86 10.86 -19.81
C THR A 174 -7.81 9.42 -19.34
N ALA A 175 -6.73 9.02 -18.66
CA ALA A 175 -6.61 7.69 -18.06
C ALA A 175 -7.53 7.51 -16.85
N TYR A 176 -7.65 8.53 -16.01
CA TYR A 176 -8.43 8.55 -14.77
C TYR A 176 -9.42 9.72 -14.74
N PRO A 177 -10.60 9.60 -15.38
CA PRO A 177 -11.61 10.66 -15.43
C PRO A 177 -12.07 11.15 -14.04
N GLU A 178 -12.00 10.30 -13.01
CA GLU A 178 -12.31 10.64 -11.63
C GLU A 178 -11.39 11.71 -11.03
N LEU A 179 -10.21 11.93 -11.61
CA LEU A 179 -9.30 13.04 -11.23
C LEU A 179 -9.64 14.36 -11.94
N GLY A 180 -10.72 14.41 -12.75
CA GLY A 180 -11.06 15.52 -13.62
C GLY A 180 -11.09 16.89 -12.93
N ASN A 181 -11.68 16.94 -11.73
CA ASN A 181 -11.81 18.15 -10.90
C ASN A 181 -10.87 18.16 -9.69
N GLU A 182 -10.02 17.15 -9.53
CA GLU A 182 -9.19 16.92 -8.34
C GLU A 182 -7.78 17.50 -8.52
N ARG A 183 -7.68 18.73 -9.06
CA ARG A 183 -6.38 19.34 -9.39
C ARG A 183 -5.44 19.43 -8.22
N GLU A 184 -5.92 19.97 -7.11
CA GLU A 184 -5.11 20.16 -5.91
C GLU A 184 -4.57 18.82 -5.39
N LEU A 185 -5.39 17.77 -5.47
CA LEU A 185 -5.01 16.42 -5.06
C LEU A 185 -3.90 15.84 -5.94
N TYR A 186 -4.08 15.78 -7.27
CA TYR A 186 -3.06 15.16 -8.12
C TYR A 186 -1.79 16.01 -8.21
N ASP A 187 -1.89 17.34 -8.07
CA ASP A 187 -0.71 18.22 -8.00
C ASP A 187 0.06 17.98 -6.69
N GLN A 188 -0.63 17.80 -5.55
CA GLN A 188 0.02 17.45 -4.29
C GLN A 188 0.71 16.08 -4.37
N ILE A 189 0.03 15.08 -4.94
CA ILE A 189 0.62 13.74 -5.14
C ILE A 189 1.86 13.80 -6.03
N GLY A 190 1.82 14.60 -7.11
CA GLY A 190 2.98 14.82 -7.97
C GLY A 190 4.16 15.39 -7.19
N LYS A 191 3.93 16.41 -6.36
CA LYS A 191 4.95 17.00 -5.47
C LYS A 191 5.48 16.00 -4.46
N ASP A 192 4.63 15.19 -3.85
CA ASP A 192 5.04 14.18 -2.87
C ASP A 192 5.93 13.11 -3.52
N LEU A 193 5.55 12.63 -4.71
CA LEU A 193 6.34 11.65 -5.47
C LEU A 193 7.67 12.24 -5.96
N TYR A 194 7.68 13.50 -6.39
CA TYR A 194 8.89 14.22 -6.77
C TYR A 194 9.82 14.45 -5.57
N GLY A 195 9.27 14.93 -4.44
CA GLY A 195 10.02 15.17 -3.20
C GLY A 195 10.61 13.91 -2.57
N ARG A 196 10.00 12.74 -2.83
CA ARG A 196 10.52 11.41 -2.46
C ARG A 196 11.47 10.82 -3.51
N GLY A 197 11.76 11.54 -4.59
CA GLY A 197 12.67 11.12 -5.65
C GLY A 197 12.14 9.99 -6.53
N LEU A 198 10.83 9.73 -6.56
CA LEU A 198 10.19 8.67 -7.36
C LEU A 198 9.79 9.15 -8.76
N LEU A 199 9.44 10.43 -8.90
CA LEU A 199 9.22 11.10 -10.18
C LEU A 199 10.35 12.11 -10.46
N GLY A 200 10.72 12.25 -11.74
CA GLY A 200 11.69 13.22 -12.22
C GLY A 200 11.11 14.56 -12.64
N THR A 201 9.78 14.73 -12.57
CA THR A 201 9.07 15.98 -12.88
C THR A 201 8.15 16.37 -11.74
N GLU A 202 8.21 17.63 -11.32
CA GLU A 202 7.36 18.19 -10.27
C GLU A 202 5.97 18.60 -10.82
N GLY A 203 5.95 19.20 -12.01
CA GLY A 203 4.75 19.79 -12.60
C GLY A 203 4.12 18.93 -13.69
N PHE A 204 2.78 18.91 -13.74
CA PHE A 204 2.01 18.17 -14.75
C PHE A 204 1.38 19.05 -15.85
N HIS A 205 1.43 20.38 -15.70
CA HIS A 205 0.69 21.30 -16.56
C HIS A 205 1.49 21.91 -17.70
N THR A 206 2.81 21.70 -17.71
CA THR A 206 3.69 22.22 -18.77
C THR A 206 3.28 21.61 -20.11
N MET A 207 3.05 22.47 -21.10
CA MET A 207 2.77 22.04 -22.47
C MET A 207 4.05 21.45 -23.08
N MET A 208 3.90 20.31 -23.74
CA MET A 208 4.98 19.61 -24.43
C MET A 208 4.47 19.00 -25.74
N SER A 209 5.38 18.46 -26.54
CA SER A 209 5.02 17.73 -27.76
C SER A 209 4.14 16.52 -27.45
N GLY A 210 3.39 16.06 -28.43
CA GLY A 210 2.52 14.89 -28.26
C GLY A 210 3.26 13.60 -27.91
N ASN A 211 4.50 13.43 -28.37
CA ASN A 211 5.33 12.30 -27.95
C ASN A 211 5.86 12.49 -26.53
N GLY A 212 6.17 13.74 -26.15
CA GLY A 212 6.65 14.08 -24.81
C GLY A 212 5.69 13.65 -23.71
N VAL A 213 4.37 13.70 -23.92
CA VAL A 213 3.43 13.31 -22.84
C VAL A 213 3.52 11.82 -22.48
N TYR A 214 4.00 10.95 -23.38
CA TYR A 214 4.12 9.51 -23.18
C TYR A 214 5.48 9.05 -22.63
N GLU A 215 6.46 9.94 -22.56
CA GLU A 215 7.77 9.60 -22.01
C GLU A 215 7.67 9.22 -20.53
N LYS A 216 8.47 8.22 -20.14
CA LYS A 216 8.64 7.82 -18.74
C LYS A 216 9.06 9.01 -17.88
N ARG A 217 8.38 9.21 -16.74
CA ARG A 217 8.70 10.25 -15.75
C ARG A 217 9.20 9.68 -14.42
N THR A 218 9.21 8.36 -14.22
CA THR A 218 9.82 7.74 -13.04
C THR A 218 11.34 7.86 -13.08
N THR A 219 11.94 8.02 -11.89
CA THR A 219 13.40 7.95 -11.70
C THR A 219 13.86 6.49 -11.64
N THR A 220 15.17 6.26 -11.59
CA THR A 220 15.74 4.92 -11.32
C THR A 220 15.23 4.34 -9.99
N MET A 221 15.12 5.17 -8.94
CA MET A 221 14.57 4.75 -7.65
C MET A 221 13.07 4.42 -7.75
N GLY A 222 12.33 5.21 -8.53
CA GLY A 222 10.92 4.95 -8.84
C GLY A 222 10.71 3.62 -9.56
N ASP A 223 11.57 3.30 -10.53
CA ASP A 223 11.52 2.03 -11.26
C ASP A 223 11.85 0.84 -10.35
N GLN A 224 12.88 0.97 -9.50
CA GLN A 224 13.24 -0.06 -8.51
C GLN A 224 12.11 -0.30 -7.51
N PHE A 225 11.51 0.78 -6.99
CA PHE A 225 10.37 0.71 -6.10
C PHE A 225 9.19 0.00 -6.76
N LEU A 226 8.78 0.41 -7.97
CA LEU A 226 7.67 -0.21 -8.70
C LEU A 226 7.93 -1.69 -8.97
N ARG A 227 9.15 -2.08 -9.35
CA ARG A 227 9.52 -3.48 -9.56
C ARG A 227 9.39 -4.29 -8.28
N PHE A 228 9.90 -3.77 -7.16
CA PHE A 228 9.88 -4.45 -5.87
C PHE A 228 8.47 -4.72 -5.34
N ILE A 229 7.51 -3.85 -5.66
CA ILE A 229 6.11 -3.99 -5.23
C ILE A 229 5.20 -4.64 -6.28
N SER A 230 5.75 -5.02 -7.43
CA SER A 230 5.02 -5.72 -8.49
C SER A 230 5.15 -7.23 -8.33
N GLU A 231 4.21 -7.97 -8.91
CA GLU A 231 4.25 -9.43 -8.89
C GLU A 231 5.61 -9.95 -9.39
N PRO A 232 6.25 -10.89 -8.68
CA PRO A 232 7.56 -11.41 -9.07
C PRO A 232 7.51 -12.09 -10.44
N MET A 233 8.22 -11.54 -11.43
CA MET A 233 8.34 -12.10 -12.79
C MET A 233 9.24 -13.32 -12.85
#